data_AF-A0A4U0V4C7-F1
#
_entry.id   AF-A0A4U0V4C7-F1
#
_cell.length_a   1.000
_cell.length_b   1.000
_cell.length_c   1.000
_cell.angle_alpha   90.00
_cell.angle_beta   90.00
_cell.angle_gamma   90.00
#
_symmetry.space_group_name_H-M   'P 1'
#
loop_
_entity.id
_entity.type
_entity.pdbx_description
1 polymer ?
#
loop_
_entity_poly.entity_id
_entity_poly.type
_entity_poly.pdbx_seq_one_letter_code
_entity_poly.pdbx_strand_id
1 'polypeptide(L)'
;MSTPTRAHLHRLTAKHPNRRLAHPPRLPIRDFPIRRCFAQRTASRPAHIYARRTVITSAIDPFTLAAAATVSVGIAYFATSHRGSDQAADTGAKPTEEKAIAHQARLREDEEDDMAAQRLPGRPGNLSPDQEAKLKEMWAATLEVFGVIHERLSLETNGASTPASADDNTTSTEPKKKHRSRLSLGLGRKKDKAAGKENDPDANGNDKHGQNRDFQAALASQTPAQLREAFWSMTKHDHPDALLLRFLRARKWDVHAALVMLVSTMHWRSQEMHVDDDIMLRGEQYALRESVAGNAAEKKEGADFMAQLRMGKSFLHGTDKDGRPCCYVRVRLHKQGEQSEKSLERFTVYTIETARMLLQPPVDTATIVFDMTDFTMANMDYTPVKFMIKCFEANYPESLGSVLVYKSPWLFQGIWKIIKGWLDPVVASKVHFASNVEELSQWIPRNGISRELGGTEDYTYSYVEPREGENAAFAGTVSRDKLLEERIQLVSSYETEVLAWIHGEGSGEGRGRLAQRLAENYWRVDPFVRARGLYDRTGVIGQGGRLDFYPGKVGVGRGGEDGVD
;
A
#
# COMPACT_ATOMS: atom_id res chain seq x y z
N MET A 1 1.58 -67.07 -41.57
CA MET A 1 2.21 -67.52 -42.83
C MET A 1 2.13 -66.36 -43.82
N SER A 2 3.11 -65.91 -44.57
CA SER A 2 4.57 -65.96 -44.60
C SER A 2 4.93 -64.91 -45.69
N THR A 3 5.92 -64.04 -45.43
CA THR A 3 6.89 -63.38 -46.36
C THR A 3 6.59 -63.24 -47.88
N PRO A 4 7.04 -62.14 -48.54
CA PRO A 4 8.45 -62.08 -48.95
C PRO A 4 9.16 -60.71 -48.90
N THR A 5 10.45 -60.83 -49.16
CA THR A 5 11.63 -60.04 -48.79
C THR A 5 12.05 -59.00 -49.84
N ARG A 6 12.73 -57.94 -49.33
CA ARG A 6 13.93 -57.25 -49.87
C ARG A 6 13.80 -56.22 -51.01
N ALA A 7 14.23 -54.99 -50.70
CA ALA A 7 15.08 -54.19 -51.59
C ALA A 7 16.05 -53.31 -50.77
N HIS A 8 17.31 -53.29 -51.21
CA HIS A 8 18.46 -52.56 -50.66
C HIS A 8 18.43 -51.08 -51.03
N LEU A 9 18.95 -50.20 -50.17
CA LEU A 9 19.56 -48.95 -50.62
C LEU A 9 20.75 -48.53 -49.76
N HIS A 10 21.78 -48.08 -50.46
CA HIS A 10 23.15 -47.88 -50.04
C HIS A 10 23.38 -46.59 -49.22
N ARG A 11 24.37 -46.69 -48.35
CA ARG A 11 24.97 -45.65 -47.51
C ARG A 11 25.88 -44.75 -48.37
N LEU A 12 25.72 -43.43 -48.30
CA LEU A 12 26.77 -42.45 -48.58
C LEU A 12 26.69 -41.29 -47.57
N THR A 13 27.84 -41.04 -46.94
CA THR A 13 28.10 -40.03 -45.92
C THR A 13 28.35 -38.65 -46.53
N ALA A 14 27.78 -37.59 -45.95
CA ALA A 14 28.24 -36.23 -46.17
C ALA A 14 28.35 -35.48 -44.83
N LYS A 15 29.53 -34.91 -44.60
CA LYS A 15 29.95 -34.08 -43.46
C LYS A 15 29.18 -32.76 -43.44
N HIS A 16 28.71 -32.32 -42.27
CA HIS A 16 28.39 -30.91 -42.03
C HIS A 16 29.30 -30.34 -40.92
N PRO A 17 29.80 -29.09 -41.07
CA PRO A 17 30.89 -28.55 -40.26
C PRO A 17 30.43 -27.94 -38.93
N ASN A 18 31.28 -28.10 -37.93
CA ASN A 18 31.29 -27.38 -36.66
C ASN A 18 31.30 -25.86 -36.89
N ARG A 19 30.25 -25.16 -36.46
CA ARG A 19 30.29 -23.71 -36.18
C ARG A 19 30.04 -23.48 -34.69
N ARG A 20 31.11 -23.15 -33.98
CA ARG A 20 31.10 -22.66 -32.60
C ARG A 20 30.36 -21.32 -32.57
N LEU A 21 29.37 -21.19 -31.68
CA LEU A 21 28.77 -19.92 -31.32
C LEU A 21 29.79 -19.09 -30.51
N ALA A 22 29.93 -17.83 -30.88
CA ALA A 22 30.88 -16.88 -30.30
C ALA A 22 30.42 -16.41 -28.90
N HIS A 23 31.37 -16.37 -27.96
CA HIS A 23 31.19 -15.69 -26.67
C HIS A 23 31.16 -14.16 -26.84
N PRO A 24 30.40 -13.42 -26.02
CA PRO A 24 30.42 -11.97 -26.02
C PRO A 24 31.78 -11.42 -25.52
N PRO A 25 32.21 -10.23 -26.00
CA PRO A 25 33.53 -9.68 -25.69
C PRO A 25 33.64 -9.22 -24.23
N ARG A 26 34.72 -9.66 -23.56
CA ARG A 26 35.17 -9.13 -22.26
C ARG A 26 35.76 -7.73 -22.46
N LEU A 27 35.26 -6.74 -21.73
CA LEU A 27 35.88 -5.41 -21.60
C LEU A 27 37.10 -5.50 -20.66
N PRO A 28 38.16 -4.69 -20.90
CA PRO A 28 39.40 -4.77 -20.16
C PRO A 28 39.29 -4.17 -18.76
N ILE A 29 39.80 -4.91 -17.77
CA ILE A 29 40.04 -4.47 -16.40
C ILE A 29 41.14 -3.39 -16.46
N ARG A 30 40.83 -2.18 -15.99
CA ARG A 30 41.84 -1.16 -15.72
C ARG A 30 42.32 -1.32 -14.28
N ASP A 31 43.58 -1.69 -14.15
CA ASP A 31 44.33 -1.67 -12.90
C ASP A 31 44.42 -0.24 -12.34
N PHE A 32 43.99 -0.06 -11.09
CA PHE A 32 44.36 1.09 -10.28
C PHE A 32 45.25 0.63 -9.11
N PRO A 33 46.40 1.28 -8.86
CA PRO A 33 47.38 0.81 -7.91
C PRO A 33 46.97 1.07 -6.46
N ILE A 34 47.04 0.01 -5.66
CA ILE A 34 46.97 0.03 -4.19
C ILE A 34 48.23 0.73 -3.67
N ARG A 35 48.10 1.91 -3.07
CA ARG A 35 49.13 2.48 -2.19
C ARG A 35 48.93 1.97 -0.76
N ARG A 36 49.77 1.02 -0.36
CA ARG A 36 50.06 0.70 1.05
C ARG A 36 50.99 1.79 1.60
N CYS A 37 50.59 2.46 2.68
CA CYS A 37 51.53 3.12 3.58
C CYS A 37 51.54 2.38 4.91
N PHE A 38 52.63 1.66 5.15
CA PHE A 38 53.07 1.25 6.48
C PHE A 38 53.73 2.46 7.16
N ALA A 39 53.37 2.73 8.41
CA ALA A 39 54.23 3.40 9.36
C ALA A 39 54.04 2.75 10.74
N GLN A 40 55.15 2.25 11.28
CA GLN A 40 55.26 1.55 12.55
C GLN A 40 55.59 2.53 13.69
N ARG A 41 55.09 2.16 14.90
CA ARG A 41 55.57 2.47 16.27
C ARG A 41 55.40 3.93 16.71
N THR A 42 54.85 4.19 17.91
CA THR A 42 55.42 3.82 19.22
C THR A 42 54.35 3.65 20.32
N ALA A 43 54.69 2.84 21.33
CA ALA A 43 53.93 2.64 22.56
C ALA A 43 54.22 3.76 23.58
N SER A 44 53.22 4.14 24.38
CA SER A 44 53.35 4.77 25.71
C SER A 44 52.06 4.64 26.53
N ARG A 45 52.26 4.57 27.84
CA ARG A 45 51.42 4.08 28.95
C ARG A 45 50.13 4.88 29.29
N PRO A 46 49.25 4.33 30.18
CA PRO A 46 47.91 4.86 30.43
C PRO A 46 47.88 5.98 31.48
N ALA A 47 47.00 6.95 31.29
CA ALA A 47 46.68 7.97 32.28
C ALA A 47 45.27 7.76 32.82
N HIS A 48 45.20 7.42 34.11
CA HIS A 48 44.01 7.52 34.95
C HIS A 48 43.54 8.97 35.02
N ILE A 49 42.26 9.23 34.71
CA ILE A 49 41.59 10.46 35.11
C ILE A 49 40.24 10.11 35.75
N TYR A 50 40.12 10.57 36.99
CA TYR A 50 38.96 10.58 37.85
C TYR A 50 37.72 11.17 37.15
N ALA A 51 36.60 10.45 37.20
CA ALA A 51 35.28 11.07 37.05
C ALA A 51 34.45 10.74 38.29
N ARG A 52 34.04 11.82 38.97
CA ARG A 52 33.34 11.86 40.24
C ARG A 52 32.06 11.03 40.24
N ARG A 53 31.90 10.29 41.34
CA ARG A 53 30.67 9.66 41.80
C ARG A 53 29.73 10.75 42.32
N THR A 54 28.66 11.09 41.59
CA THR A 54 27.59 11.93 42.13
C THR A 54 26.51 11.00 42.70
N VAL A 55 26.49 10.90 44.02
CA VAL A 55 25.38 10.36 44.80
C VAL A 55 24.27 11.41 44.74
N ILE A 56 23.12 11.09 44.13
CA ILE A 56 21.89 11.86 44.34
C ILE A 56 21.11 11.12 45.42
N THR A 57 21.20 11.67 46.62
CA THR A 57 20.37 11.35 47.77
C THR A 57 18.93 11.75 47.51
N SER A 58 18.01 10.85 47.82
CA SER A 58 16.58 11.13 47.99
C SER A 58 16.36 12.24 49.03
N ALA A 59 15.61 13.27 48.67
CA ALA A 59 14.99 14.18 49.62
C ALA A 59 13.54 14.40 49.19
N ILE A 60 12.64 13.84 49.97
CA ILE A 60 11.20 14.08 49.92
C ILE A 60 10.96 15.40 50.64
N ASP A 61 10.36 16.37 49.94
CA ASP A 61 9.97 17.68 50.49
C ASP A 61 8.66 17.55 51.30
N PRO A 62 8.61 17.98 52.57
CA PRO A 62 7.43 17.83 53.42
C PRO A 62 6.24 18.77 53.12
N PHE A 63 6.14 19.35 51.91
CA PHE A 63 4.98 20.17 51.49
C PHE A 63 4.15 19.61 50.33
N THR A 64 4.38 18.38 49.89
CA THR A 64 3.59 17.74 48.80
C THR A 64 2.67 16.61 49.30
N LEU A 65 2.14 16.73 50.52
CA LEU A 65 1.28 15.71 51.17
C LEU A 65 -0.08 16.26 51.65
N ALA A 66 -0.61 17.30 51.00
CA ALA A 66 -1.85 17.97 51.41
C ALA A 66 -2.80 18.35 50.25
N ALA A 67 -2.92 17.52 49.21
CA ALA A 67 -3.92 17.69 48.13
C ALA A 67 -4.52 16.36 47.64
N ALA A 68 -4.64 15.39 48.55
CA ALA A 68 -5.30 14.09 48.31
C ALA A 68 -6.38 13.87 49.38
N ALA A 69 -7.38 14.77 49.46
CA ALA A 69 -8.53 14.61 50.36
C ALA A 69 -9.73 15.52 49.99
N THR A 70 -10.08 15.70 48.71
CA THR A 70 -11.25 16.56 48.35
C THR A 70 -11.93 16.28 47.00
N VAL A 71 -11.91 15.05 46.45
CA VAL A 71 -12.79 14.68 45.32
C VAL A 71 -13.36 13.25 45.48
N SER A 72 -13.90 12.95 46.67
CA SER A 72 -14.53 11.65 46.97
C SER A 72 -16.01 11.76 47.36
N VAL A 73 -16.73 12.81 46.96
CA VAL A 73 -18.16 13.01 47.31
C VAL A 73 -19.07 13.23 46.08
N GLY A 74 -18.54 13.24 44.85
CA GLY A 74 -19.33 13.53 43.64
C GLY A 74 -19.95 12.34 42.90
N ILE A 75 -19.58 11.09 43.21
CA ILE A 75 -19.93 9.92 42.38
C ILE A 75 -21.05 9.05 43.02
N ALA A 76 -21.43 9.30 44.27
CA ALA A 76 -22.49 8.55 44.97
C ALA A 76 -23.91 9.15 44.82
N TYR A 77 -24.08 10.28 44.13
CA TYR A 77 -25.39 10.96 44.02
C TYR A 77 -26.11 10.75 42.68
N PHE A 78 -25.46 10.12 41.69
CA PHE A 78 -26.05 9.87 40.36
C PHE A 78 -26.51 8.41 40.15
N ALA A 79 -26.25 7.51 41.11
CA ALA A 79 -26.54 6.08 41.01
C ALA A 79 -27.82 5.63 41.77
N THR A 80 -28.62 6.55 42.32
CA THR A 80 -29.78 6.20 43.16
C THR A 80 -31.12 6.81 42.74
N SER A 81 -31.18 7.54 41.62
CA SER A 81 -32.41 8.30 41.28
C SER A 81 -33.24 7.76 40.12
N HIS A 82 -32.88 6.66 39.46
CA HIS A 82 -33.74 6.03 38.43
C HIS A 82 -33.92 4.53 38.69
N ARG A 83 -34.70 4.21 39.72
CA ARG A 83 -35.21 2.85 39.97
C ARG A 83 -36.66 2.92 40.49
N GLY A 84 -37.58 2.33 39.70
CA GLY A 84 -39.02 2.18 39.99
C GLY A 84 -39.85 3.16 39.15
N SER A 85 -40.91 2.80 38.43
CA SER A 85 -41.72 1.58 38.26
C SER A 85 -42.37 1.69 36.85
N ASP A 86 -42.72 0.63 36.13
CA ASP A 86 -44.04 0.01 36.23
C ASP A 86 -44.07 -1.35 35.50
N GLN A 87 -44.75 -2.31 36.13
CA GLN A 87 -45.21 -3.56 35.53
C GLN A 87 -46.57 -3.33 34.85
N ALA A 88 -46.69 -3.72 33.59
CA ALA A 88 -47.97 -4.11 33.01
C ALA A 88 -47.78 -5.41 32.23
N ALA A 89 -48.61 -6.40 32.56
CA ALA A 89 -48.66 -7.70 31.92
C ALA A 89 -49.23 -7.58 30.50
N ASP A 90 -48.57 -8.20 29.52
CA ASP A 90 -49.22 -8.60 28.28
C ASP A 90 -48.78 -10.01 27.89
N THR A 91 -49.78 -10.87 27.75
CA THR A 91 -49.70 -12.26 27.31
C THR A 91 -49.73 -12.27 25.78
N GLY A 92 -48.59 -12.50 25.13
CA GLY A 92 -48.54 -12.59 23.67
C GLY A 92 -47.39 -13.47 23.18
N ALA A 93 -47.75 -14.51 22.44
CA ALA A 93 -46.92 -15.58 21.88
C ALA A 93 -45.47 -15.19 21.47
N LYS A 94 -44.51 -16.06 21.84
CA LYS A 94 -43.14 -16.04 21.30
C LYS A 94 -43.19 -16.12 19.76
N PRO A 95 -42.49 -15.23 19.02
CA PRO A 95 -42.40 -15.37 17.58
C PRO A 95 -41.69 -16.69 17.25
N THR A 96 -42.27 -17.48 16.36
CA THR A 96 -41.60 -18.65 15.81
C THR A 96 -40.25 -18.26 15.21
N GLU A 97 -39.27 -19.14 15.34
CA GLU A 97 -37.88 -18.97 14.88
C GLU A 97 -37.82 -18.46 13.43
N GLU A 98 -38.76 -18.87 12.59
CA GLU A 98 -38.94 -18.46 11.20
C GLU A 98 -39.29 -16.96 11.02
N LYS A 99 -40.09 -16.37 11.91
CA LYS A 99 -40.43 -14.93 11.87
C LYS A 99 -39.30 -14.06 12.42
N ALA A 100 -38.52 -14.57 13.36
CA ALA A 100 -37.31 -13.89 13.85
C ALA A 100 -36.21 -13.89 12.77
N ILE A 101 -36.06 -15.00 12.04
CA ILE A 101 -35.16 -15.10 10.88
C ILE A 101 -35.61 -14.17 9.74
N ALA A 102 -36.91 -14.13 9.42
CA ALA A 102 -37.43 -13.22 8.39
C ALA A 102 -37.31 -11.74 8.78
N HIS A 103 -37.44 -11.39 10.06
CA HIS A 103 -37.24 -10.03 10.53
C HIS A 103 -35.76 -9.64 10.52
N GLN A 104 -34.84 -10.54 10.89
CA GLN A 104 -33.41 -10.31 10.77
C GLN A 104 -32.92 -10.28 9.32
N ALA A 105 -33.54 -11.04 8.42
CA ALA A 105 -33.27 -10.97 6.98
C ALA A 105 -33.74 -9.63 6.41
N ARG A 106 -34.94 -9.15 6.78
CA ARG A 106 -35.40 -7.80 6.40
C ARG A 106 -34.56 -6.69 6.99
N LEU A 107 -34.12 -6.80 8.25
CA LEU A 107 -33.20 -5.82 8.83
C LEU A 107 -31.84 -5.83 8.13
N ARG A 108 -31.38 -6.98 7.61
CA ARG A 108 -30.17 -7.05 6.77
C ARG A 108 -30.39 -6.51 5.37
N GLU A 109 -31.56 -6.73 4.76
CA GLU A 109 -31.92 -6.13 3.47
C GLU A 109 -32.09 -4.60 3.61
N ASP A 110 -32.71 -4.13 4.69
CA ASP A 110 -32.87 -2.70 5.02
C ASP A 110 -31.52 -2.07 5.41
N GLU A 111 -30.62 -2.79 6.09
CA GLU A 111 -29.23 -2.34 6.34
C GLU A 111 -28.37 -2.40 5.07
N GLU A 112 -28.57 -3.36 4.15
CA GLU A 112 -27.86 -3.42 2.86
C GLU A 112 -28.33 -2.32 1.89
N ASP A 113 -29.61 -1.94 1.91
CA ASP A 113 -30.15 -0.82 1.12
C ASP A 113 -29.77 0.56 1.70
N ASP A 114 -29.64 0.71 3.02
CA ASP A 114 -29.17 1.95 3.67
C ASP A 114 -27.61 2.05 3.68
N MET A 115 -26.91 0.91 3.51
CA MET A 115 -25.46 0.81 3.30
C MET A 115 -25.07 0.67 1.82
N ALA A 116 -25.83 1.29 0.91
CA ALA A 116 -25.27 1.72 -0.37
C ALA A 116 -24.17 2.74 -0.07
N ALA A 117 -22.97 2.25 0.32
CA ALA A 117 -21.84 3.03 0.77
C ALA A 117 -21.68 4.22 -0.18
N GLN A 118 -22.06 5.40 0.31
CA GLN A 118 -22.09 6.62 -0.50
C GLN A 118 -20.73 6.75 -1.14
N ARG A 119 -20.68 6.59 -2.48
CA ARG A 119 -19.42 6.59 -3.22
C ARG A 119 -18.74 7.90 -2.90
N LEU A 120 -17.57 7.85 -2.28
CA LEU A 120 -16.91 9.09 -1.85
C LEU A 120 -16.51 9.94 -3.07
N PRO A 121 -16.56 11.28 -3.00
CA PRO A 121 -16.20 12.15 -4.12
C PRO A 121 -14.81 11.87 -4.70
N GLY A 122 -14.64 12.13 -5.99
CA GLY A 122 -13.35 11.97 -6.67
C GLY A 122 -12.96 10.50 -6.90
N ARG A 123 -13.93 9.59 -6.93
CA ARG A 123 -13.76 8.15 -7.21
C ARG A 123 -14.60 7.75 -8.44
N PRO A 124 -14.31 6.60 -9.07
CA PRO A 124 -15.14 6.11 -10.17
C PRO A 124 -16.62 6.08 -9.79
N GLY A 125 -17.48 6.62 -10.67
CA GLY A 125 -18.91 6.72 -10.43
C GLY A 125 -19.37 7.83 -9.47
N ASN A 126 -18.46 8.67 -8.96
CA ASN A 126 -18.79 9.93 -8.28
C ASN A 126 -17.73 11.02 -8.57
N LEU A 127 -17.68 11.46 -9.83
CA LEU A 127 -16.86 12.58 -10.29
C LEU A 127 -17.76 13.76 -10.65
N SER A 128 -17.35 14.97 -10.30
CA SER A 128 -17.93 16.18 -10.90
C SER A 128 -17.50 16.31 -12.37
N PRO A 129 -18.18 17.13 -13.20
CA PRO A 129 -17.76 17.38 -14.58
C PRO A 129 -16.31 17.86 -14.70
N ASP A 130 -15.87 18.74 -13.79
CA ASP A 130 -14.49 19.23 -13.77
C ASP A 130 -13.49 18.13 -13.43
N GLN A 131 -13.84 17.27 -12.47
CA GLN A 131 -13.01 16.12 -12.08
C GLN A 131 -12.91 15.10 -13.22
N GLU A 132 -13.99 14.88 -13.96
CA GLU A 132 -13.98 14.05 -15.15
C GLU A 132 -13.07 14.63 -16.24
N ALA A 133 -13.15 15.93 -16.50
CA ALA A 133 -12.27 16.61 -17.44
C ALA A 133 -10.78 16.46 -17.04
N LYS A 134 -10.48 16.58 -15.74
CA LYS A 134 -9.12 16.35 -15.22
C LYS A 134 -8.65 14.91 -15.34
N LEU A 135 -9.56 13.94 -15.20
CA LEU A 135 -9.24 12.53 -15.48
C LEU A 135 -8.94 12.29 -16.96
N LYS A 136 -9.67 12.94 -17.88
CA LYS A 136 -9.36 12.90 -19.33
C LYS A 136 -7.96 13.48 -19.61
N GLU A 137 -7.66 14.66 -19.05
CA GLU A 137 -6.34 15.29 -19.16
C GLU A 137 -5.23 14.38 -18.62
N MET A 138 -5.46 13.75 -17.47
CA MET A 138 -4.50 12.82 -16.85
C MET A 138 -4.26 11.57 -17.71
N TRP A 139 -5.31 10.96 -18.25
CA TRP A 139 -5.18 9.83 -19.16
C TRP A 139 -4.42 10.21 -20.44
N ALA A 140 -4.76 11.34 -21.07
CA ALA A 140 -4.07 11.82 -22.25
C ALA A 140 -2.56 11.98 -22.00
N ALA A 141 -2.19 12.66 -20.91
CA ALA A 141 -0.79 12.86 -20.55
C ALA A 141 -0.05 11.55 -20.22
N THR A 142 -0.74 10.62 -19.55
CA THR A 142 -0.21 9.29 -19.23
C THR A 142 0.06 8.47 -20.50
N LEU A 143 -0.89 8.45 -21.44
CA LEU A 143 -0.77 7.73 -22.71
C LEU A 143 0.26 8.36 -23.65
N GLU A 144 0.49 9.68 -23.57
CA GLU A 144 1.61 10.35 -24.25
C GLU A 144 2.96 9.87 -23.70
N VAL A 145 3.12 9.82 -22.37
CA VAL A 145 4.34 9.27 -21.72
C VAL A 145 4.56 7.80 -22.08
N PHE A 146 3.49 7.03 -22.26
CA PHE A 146 3.55 5.63 -22.68
C PHE A 146 3.84 5.44 -24.16
N GLY A 147 3.84 6.53 -24.95
CA GLY A 147 4.04 6.47 -26.39
C GLY A 147 2.88 5.81 -27.14
N VAL A 148 1.70 5.74 -26.52
CA VAL A 148 0.46 5.26 -27.15
C VAL A 148 -0.12 6.36 -28.06
N ILE A 149 0.04 7.62 -27.65
CA ILE A 149 -0.34 8.80 -28.42
C ILE A 149 0.92 9.51 -28.90
N HIS A 150 0.96 9.88 -30.18
CA HIS A 150 2.07 10.63 -30.79
C HIS A 150 1.70 12.06 -31.17
N GLU A 151 0.40 12.41 -31.18
CA GLU A 151 -0.09 13.75 -31.46
C GLU A 151 -0.48 14.49 -30.18
N ARG A 152 -0.07 15.75 -30.09
CA ARG A 152 -0.29 16.60 -28.92
C ARG A 152 -1.78 16.95 -28.82
N LEU A 153 -2.53 16.21 -28.01
CA LEU A 153 -3.94 16.47 -27.77
C LEU A 153 -4.12 17.87 -27.19
N SER A 154 -4.70 18.78 -27.98
CA SER A 154 -5.18 20.07 -27.48
C SER A 154 -6.53 19.85 -26.81
N LEU A 155 -6.52 19.51 -25.52
CA LEU A 155 -7.73 19.52 -24.71
C LEU A 155 -8.14 20.98 -24.48
N GLU A 156 -9.28 21.38 -25.03
CA GLU A 156 -9.85 22.71 -24.80
C GLU A 156 -10.36 22.78 -23.36
N THR A 157 -9.68 23.56 -22.52
CA THR A 157 -10.07 23.83 -21.14
C THR A 157 -11.25 24.81 -21.10
N ASN A 158 -12.42 24.33 -20.67
CA ASN A 158 -13.48 25.19 -20.14
C ASN A 158 -13.12 25.54 -18.69
N GLY A 159 -12.52 26.71 -18.48
CA GLY A 159 -12.14 27.18 -17.16
C GLY A 159 -13.35 27.64 -16.35
N ALA A 160 -13.59 27.02 -15.20
CA ALA A 160 -14.35 27.61 -14.10
C ALA A 160 -13.39 27.88 -12.93
N SER A 161 -13.25 29.15 -12.57
CA SER A 161 -12.46 29.61 -11.43
C SER A 161 -13.15 29.24 -10.12
N THR A 162 -12.42 28.64 -9.19
CA THR A 162 -12.82 28.54 -7.78
C THR A 162 -12.94 29.96 -7.20
N PRO A 163 -14.05 30.35 -6.54
CA PRO A 163 -14.18 31.70 -6.01
C PRO A 163 -13.40 31.81 -4.68
N ALA A 164 -12.37 32.66 -4.67
CA ALA A 164 -11.79 33.21 -3.45
C ALA A 164 -12.43 34.59 -3.18
N SER A 165 -12.65 34.85 -1.90
CA SER A 165 -13.41 35.96 -1.33
C SER A 165 -13.06 37.36 -1.86
N ALA A 166 -14.09 38.20 -1.92
CA ALA A 166 -14.04 39.59 -2.33
C ALA A 166 -13.19 40.46 -1.39
N ASP A 167 -12.32 41.27 -1.98
CA ASP A 167 -12.07 42.65 -1.52
C ASP A 167 -11.81 43.52 -2.75
N ASP A 168 -12.44 44.69 -2.73
CA ASP A 168 -12.68 45.62 -3.83
C ASP A 168 -11.65 46.76 -3.79
N ASN A 169 -10.99 47.09 -4.91
CA ASN A 169 -10.96 48.49 -5.42
C ASN A 169 -10.20 48.69 -6.77
N THR A 170 -10.89 49.40 -7.67
CA THR A 170 -10.42 50.40 -8.68
C THR A 170 -9.72 50.00 -10.01
N THR A 171 -10.55 50.13 -11.07
CA THR A 171 -10.37 50.86 -12.35
C THR A 171 -9.37 50.45 -13.45
N SER A 172 -9.97 49.92 -14.53
CA SER A 172 -9.80 50.21 -15.97
C SER A 172 -8.47 49.93 -16.68
N THR A 173 -8.44 48.90 -17.55
CA THR A 173 -8.45 48.98 -19.03
C THR A 173 -8.18 47.59 -19.64
N GLU A 174 -9.05 47.14 -20.54
CA GLU A 174 -8.82 45.99 -21.44
C GLU A 174 -8.28 46.51 -22.81
N PRO A 175 -7.68 45.69 -23.72
CA PRO A 175 -8.01 44.27 -23.93
C PRO A 175 -6.87 43.27 -24.27
N LYS A 176 -7.22 41.99 -24.16
CA LYS A 176 -6.69 40.79 -24.87
C LYS A 176 -5.27 40.28 -24.56
N LYS A 177 -5.19 39.18 -23.79
CA LYS A 177 -4.47 37.95 -24.19
C LYS A 177 -5.20 36.70 -23.68
N LYS A 178 -5.77 35.90 -24.59
CA LYS A 178 -6.25 34.53 -24.32
C LYS A 178 -5.06 33.69 -23.84
N HIS A 179 -5.06 33.27 -22.58
CA HIS A 179 -4.07 32.33 -22.05
C HIS A 179 -4.44 30.90 -22.48
N ARG A 180 -3.97 30.46 -23.67
CA ARG A 180 -3.99 29.04 -24.05
C ARG A 180 -2.96 28.32 -23.18
N SER A 181 -3.41 27.49 -22.24
CA SER A 181 -2.52 26.54 -21.56
C SER A 181 -2.07 25.49 -22.57
N ARG A 182 -0.82 25.58 -23.00
CA ARG A 182 -0.14 24.52 -23.76
C ARG A 182 0.65 23.75 -22.71
N LEU A 183 0.21 22.54 -22.37
CA LEU A 183 1.06 21.57 -21.67
C LEU A 183 2.23 21.26 -22.60
N SER A 184 3.33 22.00 -22.46
CA SER A 184 4.58 21.67 -23.11
C SER A 184 5.32 20.67 -22.24
N LEU A 185 5.01 19.38 -22.38
CA LEU A 185 5.95 18.33 -22.03
C LEU A 185 7.14 18.47 -22.99
N GLY A 186 8.15 19.23 -22.54
CA GLY A 186 9.37 19.50 -23.28
C GLY A 186 10.28 18.27 -23.31
N LEU A 187 9.86 17.20 -23.98
CA LEU A 187 10.76 16.11 -24.38
C LEU A 187 11.57 16.57 -25.60
N GLY A 188 12.48 17.51 -25.36
CA GLY A 188 13.40 18.04 -26.35
C GLY A 188 14.81 18.09 -25.76
N ARG A 189 15.64 17.12 -26.16
CA ARG A 189 17.05 16.97 -25.78
C ARG A 189 17.84 18.22 -26.18
N LYS A 190 17.90 19.24 -25.32
CA LYS A 190 18.78 20.40 -25.49
C LYS A 190 19.98 20.27 -24.55
N LYS A 191 21.12 19.98 -25.15
CA LYS A 191 22.42 19.89 -24.50
C LYS A 191 22.99 21.30 -24.36
N ASP A 192 22.69 21.98 -23.26
CA ASP A 192 23.35 23.24 -22.92
C ASP A 192 24.08 23.08 -21.57
N LYS A 193 25.40 23.22 -21.63
CA LYS A 193 26.26 23.36 -20.44
C LYS A 193 25.98 24.71 -19.80
N ALA A 194 25.60 24.72 -18.52
CA ALA A 194 25.81 25.89 -17.66
C ALA A 194 26.06 25.43 -16.22
N ALA A 195 27.19 25.87 -15.69
CA ALA A 195 27.59 25.70 -14.31
C ALA A 195 26.90 26.73 -13.42
N GLY A 196 26.56 26.33 -12.18
CA GLY A 196 26.48 27.21 -11.01
C GLY A 196 25.14 27.91 -10.76
N LYS A 197 24.31 27.32 -9.87
CA LYS A 197 23.94 27.89 -8.55
C LYS A 197 22.95 26.96 -7.85
N GLU A 198 23.40 26.35 -6.76
CA GLU A 198 22.53 25.82 -5.72
C GLU A 198 21.82 26.97 -4.98
N ASN A 199 20.64 26.64 -4.45
CA ASN A 199 19.75 27.39 -3.56
C ASN A 199 18.64 28.23 -4.22
N ASP A 200 17.47 27.59 -4.34
CA ASP A 200 16.22 28.19 -3.86
C ASP A 200 15.27 27.06 -3.35
N PRO A 201 15.10 26.87 -2.03
CA PRO A 201 14.01 26.07 -1.47
C PRO A 201 12.78 26.98 -1.29
N ASP A 202 11.56 26.45 -1.51
CA ASP A 202 10.26 27.08 -1.15
C ASP A 202 9.50 27.98 -2.16
N ALA A 203 9.64 27.79 -3.47
CA ALA A 203 8.65 28.37 -4.41
C ALA A 203 7.48 27.44 -4.77
N ASN A 204 7.56 26.13 -4.48
CA ASN A 204 6.43 25.21 -4.57
C ASN A 204 6.72 24.00 -3.68
N GLY A 205 6.05 23.85 -2.54
CA GLY A 205 6.28 22.79 -1.52
C GLY A 205 5.99 21.36 -1.98
N ASN A 206 6.14 21.06 -3.27
CA ASN A 206 5.70 19.87 -3.97
C ASN A 206 6.82 18.84 -4.23
N ASP A 207 8.07 19.11 -3.83
CA ASP A 207 9.22 18.24 -4.12
C ASP A 207 9.96 17.71 -2.87
N LYS A 208 9.26 17.63 -1.73
CA LYS A 208 9.78 17.12 -0.45
C LYS A 208 10.54 15.79 -0.58
N HIS A 209 10.06 14.91 -1.46
CA HIS A 209 10.60 13.56 -1.66
C HIS A 209 11.50 13.41 -2.89
N GLY A 210 11.85 14.51 -3.57
CA GLY A 210 12.70 14.48 -4.78
C GLY A 210 12.01 13.92 -6.02
N GLN A 211 10.67 13.98 -6.06
CA GLN A 211 9.85 13.45 -7.15
C GLN A 211 10.20 14.04 -8.51
N ASN A 212 10.59 15.32 -8.61
CA ASN A 212 11.00 15.86 -9.92
C ASN A 212 12.28 15.22 -10.44
N ARG A 213 13.25 14.96 -9.57
CA ARG A 213 14.48 14.27 -9.95
C ARG A 213 14.18 12.84 -10.38
N ASP A 214 13.35 12.14 -9.62
CA ASP A 214 12.99 10.75 -9.90
C ASP A 214 12.15 10.65 -11.18
N PHE A 215 11.32 11.66 -11.49
CA PHE A 215 10.59 11.77 -12.75
C PHE A 215 11.54 11.87 -13.95
N GLN A 216 12.55 12.74 -13.85
CA GLN A 216 13.55 12.89 -14.91
C GLN A 216 14.40 11.61 -15.05
N ALA A 217 14.73 10.95 -13.94
CA ALA A 217 15.44 9.67 -13.94
C ALA A 217 14.61 8.58 -14.64
N ALA A 218 13.30 8.52 -14.38
CA ALA A 218 12.38 7.60 -15.04
C ALA A 218 12.38 7.80 -16.57
N LEU A 219 12.16 9.04 -17.03
CA LEU A 219 12.14 9.36 -18.46
C LEU A 219 13.49 9.13 -19.15
N ALA A 220 14.60 9.22 -18.41
CA ALA A 220 15.94 8.99 -18.93
C ALA A 220 16.32 7.50 -18.99
N SER A 221 15.81 6.68 -18.07
CA SER A 221 16.21 5.28 -17.89
C SER A 221 15.21 4.26 -18.44
N GLN A 222 13.93 4.64 -18.57
CA GLN A 222 12.86 3.75 -19.02
C GLN A 222 12.26 4.24 -20.34
N THR A 223 12.03 3.30 -21.25
CA THR A 223 11.29 3.56 -22.49
C THR A 223 9.81 3.78 -22.22
N PRO A 224 9.07 4.44 -23.13
CA PRO A 224 7.62 4.59 -23.03
C PRO A 224 6.87 3.27 -22.80
N ALA A 225 7.29 2.20 -23.50
CA ALA A 225 6.72 0.87 -23.35
C ALA A 225 6.97 0.26 -21.95
N GLN A 226 8.15 0.48 -21.36
CA GLN A 226 8.45 0.02 -20.00
C GLN A 226 7.65 0.79 -18.94
N LEU A 227 7.40 2.09 -19.13
CA LEU A 227 6.53 2.86 -18.25
C LEU A 227 5.07 2.41 -18.35
N ARG A 228 4.61 2.09 -19.57
CA ARG A 228 3.30 1.48 -19.81
C ARG A 228 3.16 0.13 -19.10
N GLU A 229 4.16 -0.73 -19.22
CA GLU A 229 4.20 -2.03 -18.54
C GLU A 229 4.18 -1.86 -17.01
N ALA A 230 4.97 -0.94 -16.47
CA ALA A 230 5.00 -0.65 -15.04
C ALA A 230 3.64 -0.21 -14.49
N PHE A 231 2.91 0.66 -15.22
CA PHE A 231 1.56 1.08 -14.85
C PHE A 231 0.58 -0.08 -14.80
N TRP A 232 0.53 -0.90 -15.86
CA TRP A 232 -0.42 -2.01 -15.96
C TRP A 232 -0.08 -3.18 -15.03
N SER A 233 1.19 -3.35 -14.67
CA SER A 233 1.64 -4.24 -13.60
C SER A 233 1.18 -3.73 -12.23
N MET A 234 1.42 -2.45 -11.93
CA MET A 234 1.01 -1.79 -10.68
C MET A 234 -0.50 -1.80 -10.45
N THR A 235 -1.29 -1.75 -11.53
CA THR A 235 -2.76 -1.75 -11.50
C THR A 235 -3.34 -3.05 -10.92
N LYS A 236 -2.72 -4.21 -11.15
CA LYS A 236 -3.22 -5.51 -10.63
C LYS A 236 -4.73 -5.72 -10.89
N HIS A 237 -5.54 -5.81 -9.84
CA HIS A 237 -7.01 -5.91 -9.87
C HIS A 237 -7.73 -4.58 -9.57
N ASP A 238 -6.99 -3.49 -9.34
CA ASP A 238 -7.57 -2.17 -9.13
C ASP A 238 -8.25 -1.66 -10.42
N HIS A 239 -9.25 -0.79 -10.26
CA HIS A 239 -9.81 -0.06 -11.39
C HIS A 239 -8.77 0.94 -11.94
N PRO A 240 -8.45 0.95 -13.25
CA PRO A 240 -7.41 1.84 -13.80
C PRO A 240 -7.68 3.33 -13.56
N ASP A 241 -8.94 3.80 -13.76
CA ASP A 241 -9.32 5.18 -13.39
C ASP A 241 -9.13 5.46 -11.89
N ALA A 242 -9.47 4.53 -10.99
CA ALA A 242 -9.28 4.72 -9.55
C ALA A 242 -7.81 4.94 -9.20
N LEU A 243 -6.90 4.21 -9.86
CA LEU A 243 -5.46 4.37 -9.66
C LEU A 243 -5.00 5.78 -10.02
N LEU A 244 -5.36 6.32 -11.19
CA LEU A 244 -5.01 7.69 -11.58
C LEU A 244 -5.68 8.74 -10.69
N LEU A 245 -6.92 8.51 -10.29
CA LEU A 245 -7.66 9.41 -9.40
C LEU A 245 -6.98 9.58 -8.04
N ARG A 246 -6.27 8.56 -7.51
CA ARG A 246 -5.45 8.70 -6.30
C ARG A 246 -4.40 9.80 -6.46
N PHE A 247 -3.68 9.82 -7.59
CA PHE A 247 -2.65 10.82 -7.86
C PHE A 247 -3.25 12.22 -8.08
N LEU A 248 -4.38 12.30 -8.80
CA LEU A 248 -5.10 13.57 -8.98
C LEU A 248 -5.55 14.16 -7.64
N ARG A 249 -6.21 13.37 -6.79
CA ARG A 249 -6.63 13.84 -5.45
C ARG A 249 -5.44 14.27 -4.61
N ALA A 250 -4.36 13.47 -4.58
CA ALA A 250 -3.13 13.78 -3.84
C ALA A 250 -2.42 15.05 -4.32
N ARG A 251 -2.67 15.49 -5.55
CA ARG A 251 -2.12 16.73 -6.13
C ARG A 251 -3.19 17.77 -6.41
N LYS A 252 -4.30 17.72 -5.68
CA LYS A 252 -5.38 18.73 -5.71
C LYS A 252 -5.87 19.00 -7.14
N TRP A 253 -5.96 17.94 -7.94
CA TRP A 253 -6.37 17.94 -9.35
C TRP A 253 -5.41 18.71 -10.29
N ASP A 254 -4.18 18.98 -9.88
CA ASP A 254 -3.11 19.40 -10.79
C ASP A 254 -2.58 18.20 -11.57
N VAL A 255 -2.89 18.16 -12.86
CA VAL A 255 -2.57 17.03 -13.76
C VAL A 255 -1.06 16.86 -13.93
N HIS A 256 -0.30 17.95 -14.04
CA HIS A 256 1.15 17.85 -14.26
C HIS A 256 1.85 17.32 -13.00
N ALA A 257 1.50 17.86 -11.82
CA ALA A 257 2.02 17.38 -10.55
C ALA A 257 1.60 15.93 -10.27
N ALA A 258 0.37 15.53 -10.62
CA ALA A 258 -0.10 14.16 -10.52
C ALA A 258 0.70 13.22 -11.44
N LEU A 259 0.97 13.63 -12.69
CA LEU A 259 1.79 12.88 -13.64
C LEU A 259 3.22 12.70 -13.15
N VAL A 260 3.83 13.77 -12.61
CA VAL A 260 5.17 13.71 -12.00
C VAL A 260 5.17 12.67 -10.88
N MET A 261 4.22 12.75 -9.94
CA MET A 261 4.12 11.80 -8.83
C MET A 261 3.91 10.36 -9.31
N LEU A 262 3.05 10.14 -10.31
CA LEU A 262 2.77 8.82 -10.88
C LEU A 262 4.02 8.19 -11.48
N VAL A 263 4.73 8.91 -12.36
CA VAL A 263 5.91 8.39 -13.05
C VAL A 263 7.07 8.17 -12.08
N SER A 264 7.28 9.05 -11.10
CA SER A 264 8.27 8.83 -10.03
C SER A 264 7.93 7.61 -9.18
N THR A 265 6.64 7.39 -8.88
CA THR A 265 6.18 6.19 -8.16
C THR A 265 6.46 4.93 -8.97
N MET A 266 6.18 4.93 -10.28
CA MET A 266 6.48 3.79 -11.15
C MET A 266 7.98 3.48 -11.17
N HIS A 267 8.83 4.51 -11.25
CA HIS A 267 10.29 4.35 -11.21
C HIS A 267 10.76 3.72 -9.89
N TRP A 268 10.36 4.28 -8.75
CA TRP A 268 10.66 3.72 -7.44
C TRP A 268 10.18 2.26 -7.32
N ARG A 269 8.95 1.98 -7.77
CA ARG A 269 8.34 0.66 -7.69
C ARG A 269 9.09 -0.39 -8.50
N SER A 270 9.49 -0.05 -9.74
CA SER A 270 10.06 -1.01 -10.69
C SER A 270 11.58 -1.02 -10.75
N GLN A 271 12.28 0.03 -10.32
CA GLN A 271 13.74 0.16 -10.47
C GLN A 271 14.49 0.26 -9.14
N GLU A 272 13.83 0.71 -8.07
CA GLU A 272 14.47 0.85 -6.76
C GLU A 272 14.03 -0.26 -5.80
N MET A 273 12.72 -0.39 -5.58
CA MET A 273 12.17 -1.33 -4.59
C MET A 273 11.84 -2.71 -5.12
N HIS A 274 11.75 -2.87 -6.45
CA HIS A 274 11.44 -4.15 -7.09
C HIS A 274 10.18 -4.82 -6.50
N VAL A 275 9.09 -4.05 -6.45
CA VAL A 275 7.89 -4.47 -5.71
C VAL A 275 7.23 -5.67 -6.38
N ASP A 276 7.03 -5.62 -7.69
CA ASP A 276 6.31 -6.66 -8.42
C ASP A 276 7.21 -7.83 -8.84
N ASP A 277 8.45 -7.56 -9.27
CA ASP A 277 9.39 -8.54 -9.82
C ASP A 277 10.26 -9.23 -8.76
N ASP A 278 10.27 -8.74 -7.52
CA ASP A 278 11.01 -9.35 -6.42
C ASP A 278 10.17 -9.53 -5.15
N ILE A 279 9.72 -8.44 -4.50
CA ILE A 279 9.03 -8.54 -3.19
C ILE A 279 7.79 -9.43 -3.28
N MET A 280 6.88 -9.14 -4.21
CA MET A 280 5.61 -9.87 -4.35
C MET A 280 5.74 -11.18 -5.12
N LEU A 281 6.64 -11.24 -6.11
CA LEU A 281 6.89 -12.46 -6.88
C LEU A 281 7.54 -13.54 -6.02
N ARG A 282 8.53 -13.18 -5.18
CA ARG A 282 9.29 -14.15 -4.37
C ARG A 282 8.62 -14.44 -3.03
N GLY A 283 8.10 -13.41 -2.37
CA GLY A 283 7.31 -13.49 -1.14
C GLY A 283 7.94 -14.31 0.00
N GLU A 284 7.07 -14.85 0.85
CA GLU A 284 7.48 -15.49 2.11
C GLU A 284 8.25 -16.81 1.90
N GLN A 285 7.83 -17.64 0.94
CA GLN A 285 8.50 -18.93 0.70
C GLN A 285 9.95 -18.75 0.25
N TYR A 286 10.24 -17.74 -0.56
CA TYR A 286 11.61 -17.45 -0.96
C TYR A 286 12.44 -16.90 0.20
N ALA A 287 11.90 -15.98 0.99
CA ALA A 287 12.57 -15.48 2.19
C ALA A 287 12.91 -16.61 3.18
N LEU A 288 12.01 -17.58 3.35
CA LEU A 288 12.27 -18.80 4.12
C LEU A 288 13.44 -19.61 3.53
N ARG A 289 13.45 -19.85 2.22
CA ARG A 289 14.53 -20.58 1.55
C ARG A 289 15.87 -19.86 1.71
N GLU A 290 15.91 -18.55 1.50
CA GLU A 290 17.12 -17.74 1.67
C GLU A 290 17.63 -17.80 3.11
N SER A 291 16.75 -17.74 4.11
CA SER A 291 17.12 -17.82 5.53
C SER A 291 17.92 -19.08 5.89
N VAL A 292 17.76 -20.16 5.12
CA VAL A 292 18.44 -21.44 5.34
C VAL A 292 19.58 -21.68 4.35
N ALA A 293 19.34 -21.42 3.07
CA ALA A 293 20.18 -21.87 1.95
C ALA A 293 20.89 -20.74 1.18
N GLY A 294 20.61 -19.47 1.49
CA GLY A 294 21.26 -18.33 0.84
C GLY A 294 22.73 -18.16 1.21
N ASN A 295 23.40 -17.19 0.61
CA ASN A 295 24.69 -16.70 1.09
C ASN A 295 24.54 -15.95 2.45
N ALA A 296 25.62 -15.49 3.05
CA ALA A 296 25.56 -14.86 4.38
C ALA A 296 24.62 -13.63 4.46
N ALA A 297 24.58 -12.80 3.41
CA ALA A 297 23.71 -11.64 3.37
C ALA A 297 22.24 -12.05 3.15
N GLU A 298 21.99 -12.95 2.18
CA GLU A 298 20.65 -13.49 1.89
C GLU A 298 20.05 -14.22 3.09
N LYS A 299 20.85 -15.02 3.81
CA LYS A 299 20.43 -15.69 5.05
C LYS A 299 19.97 -14.69 6.09
N LYS A 300 20.73 -13.61 6.30
CA LYS A 300 20.35 -12.57 7.25
C LYS A 300 19.07 -11.87 6.80
N GLU A 301 18.98 -11.44 5.56
CA GLU A 301 17.81 -10.71 5.05
C GLU A 301 16.53 -11.56 5.09
N GLY A 302 16.62 -12.83 4.66
CA GLY A 302 15.53 -13.79 4.74
C GLY A 302 15.12 -14.10 6.18
N ALA A 303 16.09 -14.29 7.09
CA ALA A 303 15.80 -14.51 8.50
C ALA A 303 15.13 -13.29 9.15
N ASP A 304 15.63 -12.07 8.88
CA ASP A 304 15.06 -10.82 9.37
C ASP A 304 13.61 -10.64 8.86
N PHE A 305 13.34 -10.95 7.59
CA PHE A 305 12.01 -10.83 7.00
C PHE A 305 11.03 -11.83 7.62
N MET A 306 11.44 -13.10 7.72
CA MET A 306 10.62 -14.15 8.33
C MET A 306 10.40 -13.92 9.83
N ALA A 307 11.37 -13.37 10.56
CA ALA A 307 11.20 -13.05 11.97
C ALA A 307 10.08 -12.02 12.19
N GLN A 308 10.02 -10.98 11.35
CA GLN A 308 8.98 -9.94 11.41
C GLN A 308 7.57 -10.51 11.19
N LEU A 309 7.42 -11.43 10.23
CA LEU A 309 6.18 -12.16 9.99
C LEU A 309 5.82 -13.06 11.17
N ARG A 310 6.72 -13.97 11.57
CA ARG A 310 6.47 -14.95 12.65
C ARG A 310 6.08 -14.29 13.96
N MET A 311 6.73 -13.19 14.31
CA MET A 311 6.41 -12.46 15.53
C MET A 311 5.15 -11.60 15.41
N GLY A 312 4.53 -11.49 14.24
CA GLY A 312 3.40 -10.59 13.99
C GLY A 312 3.73 -9.13 14.30
N LYS A 313 4.87 -8.65 13.79
CA LYS A 313 5.31 -7.26 14.01
C LYS A 313 4.31 -6.27 13.40
N SER A 314 3.87 -6.59 12.19
CA SER A 314 2.72 -6.00 11.54
C SER A 314 1.85 -7.10 10.92
N PHE A 315 0.53 -7.00 11.02
CA PHE A 315 -0.40 -7.97 10.44
C PHE A 315 -1.76 -7.34 10.13
N LEU A 316 -2.52 -7.96 9.22
CA LEU A 316 -3.84 -7.53 8.77
C LEU A 316 -4.89 -8.41 9.42
N HIS A 317 -5.96 -7.82 9.95
CA HIS A 317 -7.08 -8.55 10.53
C HIS A 317 -8.33 -7.68 10.63
N GLY A 318 -9.49 -8.22 10.24
CA GLY A 318 -10.76 -7.51 10.30
C GLY A 318 -10.80 -6.19 9.52
N THR A 319 -11.85 -5.42 9.78
CA THR A 319 -12.08 -4.11 9.17
C THR A 319 -12.48 -3.06 10.20
N ASP A 320 -12.28 -1.79 9.86
CA ASP A 320 -12.89 -0.67 10.60
C ASP A 320 -14.38 -0.55 10.25
N LYS A 321 -15.08 0.41 10.87
CA LYS A 321 -16.51 0.66 10.64
C LYS A 321 -16.84 1.15 9.24
N ASP A 322 -15.85 1.66 8.50
CA ASP A 322 -16.01 2.09 7.11
C ASP A 322 -15.64 0.95 6.13
N GLY A 323 -15.41 -0.27 6.65
CA GLY A 323 -15.04 -1.44 5.85
C GLY A 323 -13.58 -1.48 5.41
N ARG A 324 -12.72 -0.59 5.92
CA ARG A 324 -11.29 -0.57 5.57
C ARG A 324 -10.57 -1.74 6.25
N PRO A 325 -9.74 -2.52 5.54
CA PRO A 325 -8.90 -3.52 6.20
C PRO A 325 -7.98 -2.86 7.23
N CYS A 326 -7.87 -3.48 8.41
CA CYS A 326 -7.04 -2.98 9.49
C CYS A 326 -5.66 -3.66 9.50
N CYS A 327 -4.59 -2.86 9.49
CA CYS A 327 -3.22 -3.28 9.69
C CYS A 327 -2.77 -2.91 11.12
N TYR A 328 -2.49 -3.90 11.96
CA TYR A 328 -1.98 -3.72 13.31
C TYR A 328 -0.46 -3.74 13.31
N VAL A 329 0.16 -2.75 13.95
CA VAL A 329 1.60 -2.63 14.14
C VAL A 329 1.90 -2.67 15.64
N ARG A 330 2.59 -3.72 16.10
CA ARG A 330 2.92 -3.92 17.51
C ARG A 330 4.28 -3.32 17.82
N VAL A 331 4.28 -2.08 18.30
CA VAL A 331 5.51 -1.27 18.40
C VAL A 331 6.48 -1.84 19.44
N ARG A 332 5.99 -2.46 20.52
CA ARG A 332 6.82 -3.14 21.54
C ARG A 332 7.72 -4.26 20.98
N LEU A 333 7.40 -4.81 19.81
CA LEU A 333 8.19 -5.85 19.15
C LEU A 333 9.32 -5.30 18.28
N HIS A 334 9.39 -3.97 18.09
CA HIS A 334 10.48 -3.36 17.35
C HIS A 334 11.66 -3.04 18.28
N LYS A 335 12.88 -3.39 17.86
CA LYS A 335 14.14 -2.92 18.46
C LYS A 335 15.08 -2.46 17.36
N GLN A 336 15.66 -1.28 17.56
CA GLN A 336 16.57 -0.69 16.58
C GLN A 336 17.78 -1.61 16.35
N GLY A 337 18.10 -1.86 15.07
CA GLY A 337 19.26 -2.65 14.66
C GLY A 337 19.09 -4.17 14.71
N GLU A 338 17.94 -4.68 15.18
CA GLU A 338 17.67 -6.14 15.20
C GLU A 338 17.49 -6.69 13.78
N GLN A 339 16.75 -5.97 12.93
CA GLN A 339 16.61 -6.26 11.51
C GLN A 339 17.37 -5.22 10.68
N SER A 340 17.86 -5.60 9.49
CA SER A 340 18.45 -4.64 8.55
C SER A 340 17.39 -3.66 8.03
N GLU A 341 17.82 -2.44 7.70
CA GLU A 341 16.95 -1.41 7.10
C GLU A 341 16.27 -1.93 5.83
N LYS A 342 17.03 -2.55 4.92
CA LYS A 342 16.49 -3.19 3.71
C LYS A 342 15.39 -4.22 4.03
N SER A 343 15.56 -5.04 5.08
CA SER A 343 14.54 -6.03 5.46
C SER A 343 13.29 -5.36 6.07
N LEU A 344 13.45 -4.31 6.87
CA LEU A 344 12.34 -3.52 7.42
C LEU A 344 11.54 -2.84 6.29
N GLU A 345 12.21 -2.22 5.33
CA GLU A 345 11.57 -1.55 4.18
C GLU A 345 10.82 -2.56 3.30
N ARG A 346 11.44 -3.70 2.97
CA ARG A 346 10.81 -4.77 2.20
C ARG A 346 9.60 -5.36 2.91
N PHE A 347 9.69 -5.60 4.22
CA PHE A 347 8.56 -6.08 5.02
C PHE A 347 7.42 -5.06 5.06
N THR A 348 7.74 -3.76 5.17
CA THR A 348 6.76 -2.67 5.14
C THR A 348 6.03 -2.64 3.79
N VAL A 349 6.77 -2.66 2.68
CA VAL A 349 6.17 -2.66 1.33
C VAL A 349 5.38 -3.94 1.07
N TYR A 350 5.89 -5.12 1.48
CA TYR A 350 5.15 -6.37 1.42
C TYR A 350 3.82 -6.29 2.17
N THR A 351 3.80 -5.70 3.36
CA THR A 351 2.58 -5.52 4.17
C THR A 351 1.59 -4.56 3.49
N ILE A 352 2.07 -3.44 2.93
CA ILE A 352 1.22 -2.50 2.16
C ILE A 352 0.62 -3.19 0.94
N GLU A 353 1.43 -3.89 0.15
CA GLU A 353 0.97 -4.60 -1.04
C GLU A 353 0.02 -5.74 -0.71
N THR A 354 0.24 -6.42 0.42
CA THR A 354 -0.69 -7.43 0.92
C THR A 354 -2.01 -6.77 1.32
N ALA A 355 -1.98 -5.65 2.04
CA ALA A 355 -3.18 -4.87 2.40
C ALA A 355 -3.99 -4.45 1.16
N ARG A 356 -3.32 -4.08 0.06
CA ARG A 356 -3.99 -3.79 -1.21
C ARG A 356 -4.77 -4.97 -1.77
N MET A 357 -4.32 -6.21 -1.53
CA MET A 357 -5.07 -7.42 -1.94
C MET A 357 -6.35 -7.64 -1.12
N LEU A 358 -6.52 -6.94 0.01
CA LEU A 358 -7.72 -7.00 0.85
C LEU A 358 -8.68 -5.80 0.64
N LEU A 359 -8.41 -4.96 -0.35
CA LEU A 359 -9.33 -3.87 -0.71
C LEU A 359 -10.43 -4.40 -1.63
N GLN A 360 -11.66 -3.95 -1.40
CA GLN A 360 -12.81 -4.25 -2.26
C GLN A 360 -13.56 -2.95 -2.52
N PRO A 361 -13.88 -2.61 -3.79
CA PRO A 361 -14.72 -1.46 -4.08
C PRO A 361 -16.03 -1.48 -3.27
N PRO A 362 -16.50 -0.34 -2.76
CA PRO A 362 -15.99 1.01 -2.98
C PRO A 362 -14.82 1.43 -2.06
N VAL A 363 -14.37 0.55 -1.16
CA VAL A 363 -13.29 0.83 -0.20
C VAL A 363 -11.93 0.79 -0.90
N ASP A 364 -11.22 1.92 -0.87
CA ASP A 364 -9.93 2.10 -1.53
C ASP A 364 -8.78 2.48 -0.56
N THR A 365 -9.02 2.38 0.74
CA THR A 365 -8.06 2.78 1.79
C THR A 365 -7.99 1.75 2.91
N ALA A 366 -6.87 1.72 3.64
CA ALA A 366 -6.66 0.89 4.82
C ALA A 366 -6.54 1.73 6.11
N THR A 367 -6.80 1.10 7.25
CA THR A 367 -6.61 1.71 8.57
C THR A 367 -5.40 1.07 9.27
N ILE A 368 -4.50 1.88 9.83
CA ILE A 368 -3.32 1.39 10.57
C ILE A 368 -3.56 1.60 12.06
N VAL A 369 -3.38 0.55 12.86
CA VAL A 369 -3.42 0.61 14.32
C VAL A 369 -2.01 0.45 14.86
N PHE A 370 -1.42 1.52 15.38
CA PHE A 370 -0.17 1.46 16.13
C PHE A 370 -0.49 1.10 17.57
N ASP A 371 -0.29 -0.17 17.94
CA ASP A 371 -0.39 -0.63 19.31
C ASP A 371 0.88 -0.26 20.09
N MET A 372 0.75 0.76 20.94
CA MET A 372 1.82 1.30 21.79
C MET A 372 1.80 0.69 23.20
N THR A 373 1.00 -0.35 23.45
CA THR A 373 1.04 -1.10 24.71
C THR A 373 2.46 -1.58 24.96
N ASP A 374 2.97 -1.33 26.17
CA ASP A 374 4.35 -1.63 26.61
C ASP A 374 5.47 -0.94 25.81
N PHE A 375 5.16 0.15 25.10
CA PHE A 375 6.16 0.95 24.42
C PHE A 375 7.19 1.56 25.38
N THR A 376 8.47 1.46 25.02
CA THR A 376 9.59 2.14 25.68
C THR A 376 10.47 2.84 24.65
N MET A 377 11.39 3.69 25.11
CA MET A 377 12.37 4.34 24.21
C MET A 377 13.28 3.36 23.46
N ALA A 378 13.45 2.13 23.95
CA ALA A 378 14.20 1.09 23.23
C ALA A 378 13.50 0.63 21.93
N ASN A 379 12.20 0.91 21.81
CA ASN A 379 11.39 0.58 20.63
C ASN A 379 11.35 1.71 19.61
N MET A 380 11.80 2.92 19.96
CA MET A 380 11.72 4.07 19.08
C MET A 380 12.84 4.02 18.02
N ASP A 381 12.45 3.91 16.76
CA ASP A 381 13.34 4.04 15.61
C ASP A 381 12.71 4.96 14.56
N TYR A 382 13.43 6.02 14.19
CA TYR A 382 12.95 7.00 13.21
C TYR A 382 13.12 6.54 11.76
N THR A 383 14.00 5.56 11.50
CA THR A 383 14.23 5.04 10.14
C THR A 383 12.98 4.44 9.52
N PRO A 384 12.33 3.41 10.12
CA PRO A 384 11.10 2.86 9.57
C PRO A 384 9.94 3.86 9.58
N VAL A 385 9.89 4.80 10.54
CA VAL A 385 8.89 5.87 10.57
C VAL A 385 9.02 6.77 9.34
N LYS A 386 10.22 7.27 9.04
CA LYS A 386 10.45 8.11 7.85
C LYS A 386 10.16 7.36 6.55
N PHE A 387 10.51 6.07 6.50
CA PHE A 387 10.19 5.24 5.34
C PHE A 387 8.67 5.07 5.15
N MET A 388 7.91 4.80 6.21
CA MET A 388 6.44 4.73 6.15
C MET A 388 5.83 6.07 5.71
N ILE A 389 6.35 7.20 6.19
CA ILE A 389 5.93 8.53 5.74
C ILE A 389 6.16 8.68 4.24
N LYS A 390 7.38 8.38 3.75
CA LYS A 390 7.69 8.41 2.31
C LYS A 390 6.72 7.51 1.51
N CYS A 391 6.44 6.30 2.02
CA CYS A 391 5.49 5.40 1.36
C CYS A 391 4.12 6.06 1.18
N PHE A 392 3.49 6.59 2.22
CA PHE A 392 2.12 7.12 2.13
C PHE A 392 2.01 8.52 1.51
N GLU A 393 3.07 9.32 1.54
CA GLU A 393 3.08 10.67 0.94
C GLU A 393 3.55 10.71 -0.51
N ALA A 394 4.43 9.78 -0.91
CA ALA A 394 5.10 9.79 -2.21
C ALA A 394 4.68 8.64 -3.14
N ASN A 395 4.56 7.42 -2.61
CA ASN A 395 4.50 6.20 -3.43
C ASN A 395 3.14 5.48 -3.40
N TYR A 396 2.35 5.69 -2.34
CA TYR A 396 1.01 5.14 -2.15
C TYR A 396 0.03 6.25 -1.79
N PRO A 397 -0.14 7.28 -2.66
CA PRO A 397 -1.07 8.37 -2.39
C PRO A 397 -2.47 7.84 -2.15
N GLU A 398 -3.20 8.53 -1.27
CA GLU A 398 -4.63 8.27 -1.03
C GLU A 398 -4.94 6.81 -0.65
N SER A 399 -3.97 6.07 -0.12
CA SER A 399 -4.15 4.66 0.30
C SER A 399 -4.39 4.51 1.81
N LEU A 400 -4.12 5.57 2.58
CA LEU A 400 -4.31 5.63 4.03
C LEU A 400 -5.64 6.30 4.37
N GLY A 401 -6.51 5.59 5.08
CA GLY A 401 -7.79 6.08 5.59
C GLY A 401 -7.63 6.73 6.96
N SER A 402 -7.23 5.93 7.95
CA SER A 402 -6.99 6.38 9.33
C SER A 402 -5.73 5.75 9.93
N VAL A 403 -5.11 6.46 10.87
CA VAL A 403 -4.03 5.96 11.71
C VAL A 403 -4.47 6.09 13.16
N LEU A 404 -4.62 4.96 13.85
CA LEU A 404 -5.07 4.89 15.23
C LEU A 404 -3.85 4.59 16.11
N VAL A 405 -3.40 5.56 16.90
CA VAL A 405 -2.33 5.39 17.87
C VAL A 405 -2.96 4.98 19.19
N TYR A 406 -2.87 3.68 19.50
CA TYR A 406 -3.54 3.07 20.64
C TYR A 406 -2.60 2.94 21.84
N LYS A 407 -3.05 3.37 23.03
CA LYS A 407 -2.32 3.31 24.31
C LYS A 407 -0.92 3.96 24.28
N SER A 408 -0.76 5.08 23.56
CA SER A 408 0.53 5.78 23.56
C SER A 408 0.87 6.31 24.96
N PRO A 409 2.08 6.04 25.50
CA PRO A 409 2.49 6.58 26.80
C PRO A 409 2.67 8.10 26.74
N TRP A 410 2.61 8.78 27.88
CA TRP A 410 2.68 10.25 27.97
C TRP A 410 3.92 10.83 27.28
N LEU A 411 5.08 10.14 27.36
CA LEU A 411 6.33 10.55 26.71
C LEU A 411 6.19 10.62 25.19
N PHE A 412 5.31 9.82 24.58
CA PHE A 412 5.09 9.80 23.14
C PHE A 412 4.56 11.13 22.61
N GLN A 413 3.97 12.00 23.43
CA GLN A 413 3.56 13.33 22.99
C GLN A 413 4.73 14.17 22.47
N GLY A 414 5.92 14.04 23.07
CA GLY A 414 7.13 14.69 22.58
C GLY A 414 7.59 14.12 21.23
N ILE A 415 7.56 12.80 21.08
CA ILE A 415 7.89 12.09 19.84
C ILE A 415 6.90 12.46 18.73
N TRP A 416 5.60 12.47 19.04
CA TRP A 416 4.56 12.86 18.10
C TRP A 416 4.74 14.28 17.59
N LYS A 417 5.15 15.24 18.44
CA LYS A 417 5.46 16.61 17.99
C LYS A 417 6.55 16.63 16.93
N ILE A 418 7.55 15.76 17.04
CA ILE A 418 8.63 15.61 16.04
C ILE A 418 8.07 14.98 14.75
N ILE A 419 7.38 13.84 14.87
CA ILE A 419 6.82 13.10 13.72
C ILE A 419 5.81 13.97 12.96
N LYS A 420 4.94 14.69 13.66
CA LYS A 420 3.96 15.61 13.07
C LYS A 420 4.63 16.71 12.25
N GLY A 421 5.82 17.18 12.65
CA GLY A 421 6.61 18.12 11.87
C GLY A 421 7.17 17.53 10.56
N TRP A 422 7.21 16.21 10.43
CA TRP A 422 7.59 15.52 9.20
C TRP A 422 6.42 15.12 8.34
N LEU A 423 5.18 15.16 8.83
CA LEU A 423 4.01 14.76 8.06
C LEU A 423 3.47 15.94 7.26
N ASP A 424 3.00 15.66 6.04
CA ASP A 424 2.13 16.61 5.36
C ASP A 424 0.80 16.75 6.14
N PRO A 425 0.12 17.91 6.04
CA PRO A 425 -1.10 18.17 6.82
C PRO A 425 -2.24 17.17 6.60
N VAL A 426 -2.35 16.57 5.41
CA VAL A 426 -3.41 15.60 5.07
C VAL A 426 -3.14 14.25 5.70
N VAL A 427 -1.89 13.80 5.76
CA VAL A 427 -1.56 12.57 6.50
C VAL A 427 -1.64 12.81 8.01
N ALA A 428 -1.17 13.97 8.50
CA ALA A 428 -1.25 14.32 9.91
C ALA A 428 -2.70 14.38 10.43
N SER A 429 -3.66 14.83 9.61
CA SER A 429 -5.08 14.91 10.00
C SER A 429 -5.76 13.55 10.13
N LYS A 430 -5.18 12.49 9.54
CA LYS A 430 -5.67 11.11 9.64
C LYS A 430 -5.21 10.39 10.92
N VAL A 431 -4.36 11.02 11.74
CA VAL A 431 -3.84 10.43 12.97
C VAL A 431 -4.76 10.74 14.14
N HIS A 432 -5.27 9.68 14.77
CA HIS A 432 -6.15 9.72 15.93
C HIS A 432 -5.50 8.97 17.10
N PHE A 433 -5.72 9.46 18.31
CA PHE A 433 -5.21 8.84 19.54
C PHE A 433 -6.36 8.19 20.30
N ALA A 434 -6.14 6.96 20.76
CA ALA A 434 -7.09 6.22 21.58
C ALA A 434 -6.37 5.63 22.80
N SER A 435 -6.82 5.98 24.00
CA SER A 435 -6.19 5.60 25.26
C SER A 435 -6.72 4.26 25.82
N ASN A 436 -7.93 3.87 25.41
CA ASN A 436 -8.66 2.71 25.91
C ASN A 436 -9.53 2.11 24.78
N VAL A 437 -10.11 0.94 25.04
CA VAL A 437 -10.91 0.21 24.05
C VAL A 437 -12.18 0.96 23.67
N GLU A 438 -12.78 1.73 24.58
CA GLU A 438 -13.95 2.57 24.31
C GLU A 438 -13.65 3.62 23.25
N GLU A 439 -12.52 4.33 23.35
CA GLU A 439 -12.06 5.28 22.35
C GLU A 439 -11.72 4.57 21.03
N LEU A 440 -10.98 3.46 21.07
CA LEU A 440 -10.66 2.70 19.85
C LEU A 440 -11.93 2.22 19.13
N SER A 441 -12.98 1.89 19.89
CA SER A 441 -14.28 1.46 19.37
C SER A 441 -15.07 2.53 18.63
N GLN A 442 -14.59 3.79 18.60
CA GLN A 442 -15.16 4.81 17.73
C GLN A 442 -14.89 4.50 16.26
N TRP A 443 -13.73 3.89 15.94
CA TRP A 443 -13.32 3.55 14.58
C TRP A 443 -13.49 2.07 14.23
N ILE A 444 -13.18 1.16 15.15
CA ILE A 444 -13.27 -0.29 14.92
C ILE A 444 -14.49 -0.86 15.65
N PRO A 445 -15.30 -1.74 15.05
CA PRO A 445 -16.40 -2.39 15.77
C PRO A 445 -15.91 -3.06 17.05
N ARG A 446 -16.57 -2.83 18.19
CA ARG A 446 -16.10 -3.32 19.50
C ARG A 446 -15.90 -4.84 19.54
N ASN A 447 -16.74 -5.58 18.82
CA ASN A 447 -16.68 -7.04 18.65
C ASN A 447 -15.57 -7.51 17.68
N GLY A 448 -14.97 -6.61 16.91
CA GLY A 448 -13.82 -6.85 16.04
C GLY A 448 -12.48 -6.37 16.63
N ILE A 449 -12.47 -5.88 17.87
CA ILE A 449 -11.24 -5.56 18.60
C ILE A 449 -10.80 -6.81 19.39
N SER A 450 -9.55 -7.23 19.19
CA SER A 450 -8.99 -8.41 19.86
C SER A 450 -8.91 -8.25 21.38
N ARG A 451 -8.96 -9.38 22.11
CA ARG A 451 -8.72 -9.41 23.57
C ARG A 451 -7.38 -8.79 23.97
N GLU A 452 -6.35 -8.92 23.14
CA GLU A 452 -5.03 -8.31 23.32
C GLU A 452 -5.12 -6.77 23.45
N LEU A 453 -6.07 -6.15 22.74
CA LEU A 453 -6.35 -4.72 22.77
C LEU A 453 -7.52 -4.35 23.71
N GLY A 454 -7.92 -5.27 24.60
CA GLY A 454 -9.01 -5.08 25.55
C GLY A 454 -10.43 -5.19 24.96
N GLY A 455 -10.56 -5.63 23.71
CA GLY A 455 -11.85 -5.92 23.09
C GLY A 455 -12.39 -7.30 23.45
N THR A 456 -13.42 -7.73 22.73
CA THR A 456 -14.10 -9.01 22.98
C THR A 456 -13.78 -10.07 21.93
N GLU A 457 -13.09 -9.71 20.86
CA GLU A 457 -12.81 -10.66 19.79
C GLU A 457 -11.77 -11.69 20.23
N ASP A 458 -12.14 -12.97 20.13
CA ASP A 458 -11.24 -14.09 20.40
C ASP A 458 -10.34 -14.35 19.18
N TYR A 459 -9.42 -13.42 18.94
CA TYR A 459 -8.40 -13.50 17.91
C TYR A 459 -7.03 -13.35 18.55
N THR A 460 -6.11 -14.24 18.16
CA THR A 460 -4.69 -14.15 18.48
C THR A 460 -3.93 -14.36 17.19
N TYR A 461 -3.02 -13.43 16.87
CA TYR A 461 -2.18 -13.58 15.69
C TYR A 461 -1.38 -14.88 15.78
N SER A 462 -1.46 -15.68 14.70
CA SER A 462 -0.65 -16.88 14.53
C SER A 462 -0.11 -16.92 13.10
N TYR A 463 1.18 -17.20 12.98
CA TYR A 463 1.83 -17.32 11.69
C TYR A 463 1.82 -18.79 11.23
N VAL A 464 1.28 -19.03 10.04
CA VAL A 464 1.32 -20.33 9.37
C VAL A 464 2.50 -20.34 8.41
N GLU A 465 3.45 -21.26 8.55
CA GLU A 465 4.63 -21.33 7.66
C GLU A 465 4.26 -21.62 6.19
N PRO A 466 5.08 -21.12 5.23
CA PRO A 466 4.99 -21.51 3.82
C PRO A 466 5.00 -23.03 3.63
N ARG A 467 4.07 -23.54 2.82
CA ARG A 467 3.98 -24.98 2.50
C ARG A 467 4.86 -25.31 1.30
N GLU A 468 5.44 -26.52 1.29
CA GLU A 468 6.15 -26.99 0.10
C GLU A 468 5.18 -27.08 -1.09
N GLY A 469 5.61 -26.61 -2.26
CA GLY A 469 4.78 -26.62 -3.46
C GLY A 469 3.64 -25.60 -3.53
N GLU A 470 3.45 -24.72 -2.55
CA GLU A 470 2.33 -23.74 -2.58
C GLU A 470 2.40 -22.75 -3.76
N ASN A 471 3.59 -22.56 -4.34
CA ASN A 471 3.82 -21.74 -5.53
C ASN A 471 4.07 -22.59 -6.80
N ALA A 472 3.66 -23.87 -6.82
CA ALA A 472 3.90 -24.78 -7.95
C ALA A 472 3.31 -24.25 -9.28
N ALA A 473 2.27 -23.42 -9.22
CA ALA A 473 1.69 -22.76 -10.39
C ALA A 473 2.71 -21.94 -11.19
N PHE A 474 3.80 -21.44 -10.58
CA PHE A 474 4.86 -20.69 -11.29
C PHE A 474 5.52 -21.49 -12.43
N ALA A 475 5.51 -22.83 -12.34
CA ALA A 475 6.02 -23.68 -13.42
C ALA A 475 5.10 -23.74 -14.65
N GLY A 476 3.82 -23.38 -14.51
CA GLY A 476 2.79 -23.45 -15.55
C GLY A 476 2.86 -22.31 -16.58
N THR A 477 4.00 -22.16 -17.26
CA THR A 477 4.29 -21.03 -18.17
C THR A 477 3.28 -20.88 -19.30
N VAL A 478 2.85 -21.96 -19.93
CA VAL A 478 1.86 -21.89 -21.04
C VAL A 478 0.52 -21.29 -20.59
N SER A 479 0.05 -21.65 -19.40
CA SER A 479 -1.21 -21.10 -18.86
C SER A 479 -1.05 -19.65 -18.48
N ARG A 480 0.06 -19.29 -17.83
CA ARG A 480 0.42 -17.91 -17.51
C ARG A 480 0.46 -17.05 -18.78
N ASP A 481 1.20 -17.48 -19.79
CA ASP A 481 1.43 -16.68 -21.00
C ASP A 481 0.12 -16.45 -21.76
N LYS A 482 -0.78 -17.44 -21.81
CA LYS A 482 -2.12 -17.26 -22.37
C LYS A 482 -2.97 -16.23 -21.60
N LEU A 483 -2.90 -16.23 -20.28
CA LEU A 483 -3.63 -15.28 -19.44
C LEU A 483 -3.07 -13.86 -19.53
N LEU A 484 -1.74 -13.73 -19.67
CA LEU A 484 -1.07 -12.46 -19.91
C LEU A 484 -1.40 -11.91 -21.31
N GLU A 485 -1.48 -12.76 -22.33
CA GLU A 485 -1.94 -12.36 -23.66
C GLU A 485 -3.40 -11.84 -23.62
N GLU A 486 -4.28 -12.55 -22.92
CA GLU A 486 -5.65 -12.08 -22.67
C GLU A 486 -5.65 -10.71 -21.95
N ARG A 487 -4.76 -10.53 -20.96
CA ARG A 487 -4.60 -9.26 -20.25
C ARG A 487 -4.16 -8.14 -21.18
N ILE A 488 -3.20 -8.39 -22.08
CA ILE A 488 -2.72 -7.41 -23.07
C ILE A 488 -3.88 -6.97 -23.96
N GLN A 489 -4.72 -7.89 -24.42
CA GLN A 489 -5.90 -7.57 -25.24
C GLN A 489 -6.93 -6.72 -24.49
N LEU A 490 -7.17 -7.04 -23.21
CA LEU A 490 -8.05 -6.24 -22.35
C LEU A 490 -7.49 -4.83 -22.13
N VAL A 491 -6.19 -4.70 -21.90
CA VAL A 491 -5.50 -3.41 -21.78
C VAL A 491 -5.65 -2.59 -23.06
N SER A 492 -5.38 -3.16 -24.22
CA SER A 492 -5.54 -2.46 -25.51
C SER A 492 -6.99 -2.05 -25.76
N SER A 493 -7.97 -2.86 -25.34
CA SER A 493 -9.39 -2.50 -25.42
C SER A 493 -9.72 -1.33 -24.50
N TYR A 494 -9.18 -1.33 -23.27
CA TYR A 494 -9.36 -0.25 -22.30
C TYR A 494 -8.77 1.07 -22.81
N GLU A 495 -7.54 1.05 -23.32
CA GLU A 495 -6.88 2.23 -23.87
C GLU A 495 -7.64 2.78 -25.08
N THR A 496 -8.17 1.91 -25.94
CA THR A 496 -9.01 2.31 -27.09
C THR A 496 -10.28 3.02 -26.62
N GLU A 497 -10.97 2.48 -25.62
CA GLU A 497 -12.17 3.11 -25.02
C GLU A 497 -11.84 4.45 -24.36
N VAL A 498 -10.71 4.55 -23.67
CA VAL A 498 -10.21 5.81 -23.07
C VAL A 498 -9.96 6.86 -24.17
N LEU A 499 -9.30 6.48 -25.27
CA LEU A 499 -9.03 7.39 -26.38
C LEU A 499 -10.33 7.89 -27.01
N ALA A 500 -11.27 7.01 -27.34
CA ALA A 500 -12.57 7.40 -27.88
C ALA A 500 -13.30 8.38 -26.95
N TRP A 501 -13.27 8.13 -25.64
CA TRP A 501 -13.86 9.01 -24.63
C TRP A 501 -13.17 10.37 -24.50
N ILE A 502 -11.85 10.41 -24.63
CA ILE A 502 -11.06 11.66 -24.66
C ILE A 502 -11.41 12.48 -25.91
N HIS A 503 -11.58 11.82 -27.05
CA HIS A 503 -11.93 12.46 -28.33
C HIS A 503 -13.40 12.84 -28.46
N GLY A 504 -14.27 12.42 -27.53
CA GLY A 504 -15.71 12.65 -27.61
C GLY A 504 -16.42 11.73 -28.60
N GLU A 505 -15.76 10.65 -29.02
CA GLU A 505 -16.28 9.62 -29.94
C GLU A 505 -17.06 8.51 -29.21
N GLY A 506 -17.10 8.54 -27.86
CA GLY A 506 -17.85 7.61 -27.03
C GLY A 506 -18.17 8.16 -25.64
N SER A 507 -19.18 7.57 -24.97
CA SER A 507 -19.57 7.95 -23.60
C SER A 507 -18.53 7.55 -22.55
N GLY A 508 -17.69 6.55 -22.86
CA GLY A 508 -16.70 6.03 -21.93
C GLY A 508 -17.26 5.07 -20.87
N GLU A 509 -18.55 4.76 -20.95
CA GLU A 509 -19.23 3.82 -20.03
C GLU A 509 -18.65 2.40 -20.12
N GLY A 510 -18.01 2.05 -21.25
CA GLY A 510 -17.37 0.75 -21.46
C GLY A 510 -16.16 0.50 -20.54
N ARG A 511 -15.52 1.57 -20.02
CA ARG A 511 -14.33 1.45 -19.17
C ARG A 511 -14.59 0.66 -17.89
N GLY A 512 -15.75 0.87 -17.24
CA GLY A 512 -16.08 0.16 -16.00
C GLY A 512 -16.16 -1.36 -16.21
N ARG A 513 -16.80 -1.80 -17.30
CA ARG A 513 -16.88 -3.22 -17.66
C ARG A 513 -15.50 -3.80 -18.00
N LEU A 514 -14.66 -3.04 -18.70
CA LEU A 514 -13.29 -3.47 -19.03
C LEU A 514 -12.40 -3.54 -17.79
N ALA A 515 -12.54 -2.60 -16.84
CA ALA A 515 -11.86 -2.64 -15.55
C ALA A 515 -12.24 -3.89 -14.75
N GLN A 516 -13.53 -4.24 -14.71
CA GLN A 516 -13.99 -5.48 -14.07
C GLN A 516 -13.34 -6.72 -14.72
N ARG A 517 -13.31 -6.79 -16.05
CA ARG A 517 -12.66 -7.92 -16.75
C ARG A 517 -11.15 -7.97 -16.50
N LEU A 518 -10.48 -6.82 -16.38
CA LEU A 518 -9.06 -6.75 -15.99
C LEU A 518 -8.83 -7.27 -14.57
N ALA A 519 -9.75 -7.00 -13.65
CA ALA A 519 -9.69 -7.52 -12.27
C ALA A 519 -9.92 -9.04 -12.22
N GLU A 520 -10.94 -9.54 -12.90
CA GLU A 520 -11.22 -10.98 -13.03
C GLU A 520 -10.05 -11.73 -13.69
N ASN A 521 -9.47 -11.15 -14.75
CA ASN A 521 -8.27 -11.67 -15.38
C ASN A 521 -7.06 -11.67 -14.41
N TYR A 522 -6.85 -10.59 -13.64
CA TYR A 522 -5.75 -10.54 -12.67
C TYR A 522 -5.83 -11.68 -11.67
N TRP A 523 -7.01 -11.98 -11.11
CA TRP A 523 -7.14 -13.07 -10.15
C TRP A 523 -6.90 -14.46 -10.74
N ARG A 524 -7.01 -14.62 -12.06
CA ARG A 524 -6.58 -15.83 -12.78
C ARG A 524 -5.07 -15.84 -13.03
N VAL A 525 -4.45 -14.68 -13.22
CA VAL A 525 -2.99 -14.49 -13.39
C VAL A 525 -2.25 -14.59 -12.05
N ASP A 526 -2.87 -14.18 -10.94
CA ASP A 526 -2.28 -14.05 -9.60
C ASP A 526 -1.47 -15.28 -9.16
N PRO A 527 -1.97 -16.54 -9.29
CA PRO A 527 -1.21 -17.75 -8.97
C PRO A 527 0.16 -17.88 -9.66
N PHE A 528 0.38 -17.16 -10.77
CA PHE A 528 1.59 -17.25 -11.59
C PHE A 528 2.56 -16.08 -11.38
N VAL A 529 2.13 -14.99 -10.73
CA VAL A 529 2.91 -13.74 -10.65
C VAL A 529 3.10 -13.22 -9.22
N ARG A 530 2.39 -13.81 -8.24
CA ARG A 530 2.54 -13.47 -6.82
C ARG A 530 2.71 -14.75 -6.00
N ALA A 531 3.70 -14.74 -5.10
CA ALA A 531 3.87 -15.83 -4.16
C ALA A 531 2.74 -15.85 -3.13
N ARG A 532 2.31 -17.05 -2.72
CA ARG A 532 1.32 -17.23 -1.65
C ARG A 532 1.87 -16.70 -0.33
N GLY A 533 1.06 -15.90 0.36
CA GLY A 533 1.36 -15.35 1.68
C GLY A 533 0.50 -15.99 2.78
N LEU A 534 0.66 -15.49 4.01
CA LEU A 534 -0.13 -15.91 5.17
C LEU A 534 -1.64 -15.91 4.88
N TYR A 535 -2.15 -14.85 4.27
CA TYR A 535 -3.57 -14.65 4.02
C TYR A 535 -4.14 -15.58 2.93
N ASP A 536 -3.31 -16.07 2.02
CA ASP A 536 -3.70 -17.16 1.12
C ASP A 536 -3.80 -18.48 1.91
N ARG A 537 -2.83 -18.76 2.80
CA ARG A 537 -2.78 -20.01 3.58
C ARG A 537 -3.88 -20.13 4.63
N THR A 538 -4.30 -19.01 5.21
CA THR A 538 -5.37 -18.95 6.22
C THR A 538 -6.76 -18.83 5.60
N GLY A 539 -6.86 -18.69 4.28
CA GLY A 539 -8.13 -18.57 3.57
C GLY A 539 -8.76 -17.19 3.60
N VAL A 540 -8.03 -16.17 4.07
CA VAL A 540 -8.49 -14.78 4.05
C VAL A 540 -8.58 -14.26 2.62
N ILE A 541 -7.59 -14.61 1.79
CA ILE A 541 -7.65 -14.43 0.34
C ILE A 541 -8.00 -15.79 -0.27
N GLY A 542 -9.25 -15.91 -0.71
CA GLY A 542 -9.79 -17.09 -1.38
C GLY A 542 -9.61 -17.07 -2.89
N GLN A 543 -10.17 -18.10 -3.55
CA GLN A 543 -10.16 -18.20 -5.00
C GLN A 543 -10.84 -17.00 -5.66
N GLY A 544 -10.26 -16.50 -6.75
CA GLY A 544 -10.81 -15.37 -7.49
C GLY A 544 -10.76 -14.04 -6.75
N GLY A 545 -9.99 -13.94 -5.66
CA GLY A 545 -9.89 -12.73 -4.84
C GLY A 545 -11.04 -12.54 -3.85
N ARG A 546 -11.87 -13.56 -3.64
CA ARG A 546 -12.93 -13.53 -2.62
C ARG A 546 -12.27 -13.37 -1.25
N LEU A 547 -12.71 -12.37 -0.49
CA LEU A 547 -12.19 -12.13 0.85
C LEU A 547 -13.09 -12.74 1.92
N ASP A 548 -12.47 -13.32 2.94
CA ASP A 548 -13.11 -13.72 4.19
C ASP A 548 -12.20 -13.29 5.34
N PHE A 549 -12.54 -12.19 6.03
CA PHE A 549 -11.73 -11.73 7.16
C PHE A 549 -11.82 -12.66 8.38
N TYR A 550 -12.73 -13.65 8.38
CA TYR A 550 -12.93 -14.59 9.48
C TYR A 550 -13.12 -16.05 9.01
N PRO A 551 -12.12 -16.65 8.33
CA PRO A 551 -12.23 -17.99 7.78
C PRO A 551 -12.56 -19.02 8.86
N GLY A 552 -13.55 -19.87 8.60
CA GLY A 552 -13.93 -20.96 9.50
C GLY A 552 -14.83 -20.57 10.69
N LYS A 553 -15.18 -19.29 10.90
CA LYS A 553 -16.22 -18.91 11.88
C LYS A 553 -17.65 -19.19 11.38
N VAL A 554 -17.83 -19.45 10.08
CA VAL A 554 -19.10 -19.94 9.50
C VAL A 554 -19.13 -21.47 9.60
N GLY A 555 -19.53 -22.00 10.77
CA GLY A 555 -19.53 -23.46 10.97
C GLY A 555 -19.74 -23.97 12.39
N VAL A 556 -20.63 -23.36 13.19
CA VAL A 556 -21.27 -24.04 14.33
C VAL A 556 -22.77 -23.87 14.19
N GLY A 557 -23.37 -24.69 13.34
CA GLY A 557 -24.79 -24.65 13.03
C GLY A 557 -25.20 -25.79 12.10
N ARG A 558 -25.51 -26.94 12.72
CA ARG A 558 -26.13 -28.16 12.17
C ARG A 558 -25.27 -28.96 11.17
N GLY A 559 -24.65 -30.02 11.71
CA GLY A 559 -24.39 -31.23 10.93
C GLY A 559 -25.71 -31.76 10.40
N GLY A 560 -25.83 -31.83 9.08
CA GLY A 560 -26.83 -32.67 8.41
C GLY A 560 -26.35 -34.11 8.51
N GLU A 561 -27.14 -34.93 9.19
CA GLU A 561 -27.17 -36.36 8.95
C GLU A 561 -27.55 -36.56 7.48
N ASP A 562 -26.58 -36.93 6.65
CA ASP A 562 -26.88 -37.47 5.33
C ASP A 562 -27.46 -38.88 5.54
N GLY A 563 -28.75 -38.99 5.25
CA GLY A 563 -29.52 -40.21 5.32
C GLY A 563 -28.96 -41.29 4.39
N VAL A 564 -28.77 -42.46 4.98
CA VAL A 564 -28.80 -43.75 4.29
C VAL A 564 -30.21 -44.30 4.50
N ASP A 565 -31.05 -44.20 3.46
CA ASP A 565 -31.81 -45.32 2.87
C ASP A 565 -32.46 -44.88 1.55
#